data_AF-G2QIV0-F1
#
_entry.id   AF-G2QIV0-F1
#
_cell.length_a   1.000
_cell.length_b   1.000
_cell.length_c   1.000
_cell.angle_alpha   90.00
_cell.angle_beta   90.00
_cell.angle_gamma   90.00
#
_symmetry.space_group_name_H-M   'P 1'
#
loop_
_entity.id
_entity.type
_entity.pdbx_description
1 polymer ?
#
loop_
_entity_poly.entity_id
_entity_poly.type
_entity_poly.pdbx_seq_one_letter_code
_entity_poly.pdbx_strand_id
1 'polypeptide(L)'
;MASYQSQAASTTITNRQLVLQVEEMLNNFTIKDTATNKTFMRSKAKKLSMRGRMKVYDGNNNLLFDIIQKPFRMRPTFSIRGQDKGEIMRVKFGAMSISRTAHAKFTTAEGQPVKLTMKSSLVGGMSAEIVQEPSKRPVAHIKRKMIGSGKTLLRTALGQDTYHVTVQPGVDAALIVAMCICWDTKKEQQQRR
;
A
#
# COMPACT_ATOMS: atom_id res chain seq x y z
N MET A 1 20.58 -5.24 -7.57
CA MET A 1 19.17 -5.01 -7.17
C MET A 1 18.42 -6.28 -7.50
N ALA A 2 17.73 -6.91 -6.55
CA ALA A 2 17.00 -8.15 -6.80
C ALA A 2 15.81 -7.84 -7.73
N SER A 3 15.74 -8.51 -8.87
CA SER A 3 14.58 -8.46 -9.77
C SER A 3 13.43 -9.18 -9.09
N TYR A 4 12.33 -8.47 -8.85
CA TYR A 4 11.13 -9.08 -8.31
C TYR A 4 10.53 -10.04 -9.35
N GLN A 5 10.68 -11.34 -9.12
CA GLN A 5 9.85 -12.34 -9.78
C GLN A 5 8.62 -12.57 -8.91
N SER A 6 7.48 -12.10 -9.39
CA SER A 6 6.17 -12.45 -8.83
C SER A 6 5.93 -13.95 -9.06
N GLN A 7 6.44 -14.80 -8.17
CA GLN A 7 6.19 -16.25 -8.19
C GLN A 7 4.95 -16.65 -7.39
N ALA A 8 4.23 -15.69 -6.80
CA ALA A 8 2.87 -15.92 -6.34
C ALA A 8 1.93 -15.86 -7.55
N ALA A 9 1.89 -16.98 -8.30
CA ALA A 9 0.92 -17.28 -9.34
C ALA A 9 0.47 -16.07 -10.15
N SER A 10 1.25 -15.67 -11.18
CA SER A 10 0.82 -14.83 -12.30
C SER A 10 -0.46 -14.03 -12.04
N THR A 11 -0.42 -13.13 -11.06
CA THR A 11 -1.48 -12.13 -10.91
C THR A 11 -1.01 -10.86 -11.62
N THR A 12 -0.34 -11.05 -12.76
CA THR A 12 -0.58 -10.20 -13.92
C THR A 12 -2.07 -10.36 -14.22
N ILE A 13 -2.91 -9.55 -13.60
CA ILE A 13 -4.35 -9.56 -13.87
C ILE A 13 -4.50 -9.08 -15.31
N THR A 14 -4.74 -10.04 -16.18
CA THR A 14 -5.10 -9.83 -17.58
C THR A 14 -6.37 -8.99 -17.62
N ASN A 15 -6.25 -7.75 -18.13
CA ASN A 15 -7.34 -6.91 -18.63
C ASN A 15 -8.51 -6.55 -17.69
N ARG A 16 -8.34 -6.52 -16.37
CA ARG A 16 -9.39 -5.97 -15.47
C ARG A 16 -8.84 -4.97 -14.47
N GLN A 17 -9.59 -3.88 -14.31
CA GLN A 17 -9.39 -2.93 -13.23
C GLN A 17 -9.75 -3.59 -11.89
N LEU A 18 -8.77 -3.73 -11.00
CA LEU A 18 -8.95 -4.37 -9.69
C LEU A 18 -9.37 -3.31 -8.67
N VAL A 19 -10.46 -3.55 -7.96
CA VAL A 19 -10.90 -2.68 -6.86
C VAL A 19 -10.70 -3.44 -5.56
N LEU A 20 -9.75 -2.98 -4.76
CA LEU A 20 -9.38 -3.59 -3.49
C LEU A 20 -10.01 -2.82 -2.34
N GLN A 21 -10.69 -3.53 -1.44
CA GLN A 21 -11.18 -3.01 -0.18
C GLN A 21 -10.20 -3.36 0.93
N VAL A 22 -9.65 -2.35 1.59
CA VAL A 22 -8.80 -2.53 2.76
C VAL A 22 -9.70 -2.51 4.00
N GLU A 23 -9.70 -3.62 4.74
CA GLU A 23 -10.43 -3.79 5.99
C GLU A 23 -9.46 -3.94 7.16
N GLU A 24 -9.55 -3.02 8.12
CA GLU A 24 -8.78 -3.11 9.36
C GLU A 24 -9.59 -3.84 10.44
N MET A 25 -8.93 -4.77 11.14
CA MET A 25 -9.43 -5.42 12.36
C MET A 25 -8.53 -5.04 13.53
N LEU A 26 -8.91 -5.42 14.77
CA LEU A 26 -8.23 -5.04 16.01
C LEU A 26 -6.69 -5.14 15.94
N ASN A 27 -6.15 -6.26 15.45
CA ASN A 27 -4.70 -6.49 15.35
C ASN A 27 -4.19 -6.74 13.93
N ASN A 28 -5.07 -6.90 12.95
CA ASN A 28 -4.74 -7.37 11.59
C ASN A 28 -5.36 -6.46 10.53
N PHE A 29 -4.88 -6.54 9.30
CA PHE A 29 -5.60 -5.99 8.15
C PHE A 29 -5.79 -7.05 7.07
N THR A 30 -6.90 -6.95 6.36
CA THR A 30 -7.25 -7.82 5.24
C THR A 30 -7.59 -6.95 4.05
N ILE A 31 -7.15 -7.37 2.87
CA ILE A 31 -7.40 -6.68 1.61
C ILE A 31 -8.16 -7.65 0.73
N LYS A 32 -9.37 -7.27 0.35
CA LYS A 32 -10.27 -8.10 -0.45
C LYS A 32 -10.48 -7.48 -1.82
N ASP A 33 -10.61 -8.32 -2.84
CA ASP A 33 -11.11 -7.88 -4.13
C ASP A 33 -12.64 -7.72 -4.04
N THR A 34 -13.16 -6.53 -4.36
CA THR A 34 -14.60 -6.26 -4.29
C THR A 34 -15.42 -7.03 -5.32
N ALA A 35 -14.80 -7.48 -6.41
CA ALA A 35 -15.50 -8.24 -7.45
C ALA A 35 -15.78 -9.69 -7.03
N THR A 36 -14.83 -10.31 -6.33
CA THR A 36 -14.88 -11.73 -5.97
C THR A 36 -15.09 -11.97 -4.48
N ASN A 37 -14.98 -10.94 -3.65
CA ASN A 37 -14.90 -11.00 -2.18
C ASN A 37 -13.79 -11.93 -1.63
N LYS A 38 -12.85 -12.35 -2.49
CA LYS A 38 -11.71 -13.17 -2.07
C LYS A 38 -10.64 -12.30 -1.44
N THR A 39 -9.97 -12.85 -0.43
CA THR A 39 -8.80 -12.22 0.20
C THR A 39 -7.66 -12.18 -0.81
N PHE A 40 -7.28 -10.97 -1.20
CA PHE A 40 -6.12 -10.71 -2.04
C PHE A 40 -4.84 -10.79 -1.20
N MET A 41 -4.79 -10.03 -0.10
CA MET A 41 -3.63 -9.94 0.78
C MET A 41 -4.06 -9.73 2.23
N ARG A 42 -3.18 -10.06 3.17
CA ARG A 42 -3.41 -9.82 4.60
C ARG A 42 -2.11 -9.60 5.34
N SER A 43 -2.22 -9.00 6.51
CA SER A 43 -1.12 -8.91 7.47
C SER A 43 -1.59 -9.35 8.84
N LYS A 44 -0.69 -10.03 9.56
CA LYS A 44 -0.84 -10.42 10.97
C LYS A 44 -0.58 -9.25 11.94
N ALA A 45 -0.35 -8.06 11.41
CA ALA A 45 -0.17 -6.85 12.18
C ALA A 45 -0.80 -5.66 11.43
N LYS A 46 -1.64 -4.89 12.12
CA LYS A 46 -2.19 -3.62 11.63
C LYS A 46 -1.11 -2.55 11.44
N LYS A 47 -0.02 -2.65 12.21
CA LYS A 47 1.04 -1.65 12.30
C LYS A 47 2.40 -2.30 12.17
N LEU A 48 3.39 -1.49 11.83
CA LEU A 48 4.77 -1.91 12.01
C LEU A 48 5.03 -2.26 13.49
N SER A 49 5.73 -3.37 13.71
CA SER A 49 6.27 -3.72 15.02
C SER A 49 7.12 -2.60 15.60
N MET A 50 7.45 -2.69 16.89
CA MET A 50 8.41 -1.78 17.54
C MET A 50 9.74 -1.64 16.79
N ARG A 51 10.13 -2.67 16.03
CA ARG A 51 11.35 -2.67 15.20
C ARG A 51 11.13 -2.11 13.78
N GLY A 52 9.98 -1.52 13.50
CA GLY A 52 9.65 -0.96 12.19
C GLY A 52 9.37 -2.02 11.11
N ARG A 53 8.96 -3.24 11.47
CA ARG A 53 8.76 -4.34 10.51
C ARG A 53 7.33 -4.88 10.50
N MET A 54 6.86 -5.30 9.33
CA MET A 54 5.59 -5.97 9.15
C MET A 54 5.66 -6.96 7.99
N LYS A 55 4.98 -8.09 8.14
CA LYS A 55 4.95 -9.17 7.14
C LYS A 55 3.60 -9.20 6.44
N VAL A 56 3.61 -9.36 5.12
CA VAL A 56 2.40 -9.39 4.30
C VAL A 56 2.29 -10.72 3.59
N TYR A 57 1.09 -11.30 3.61
CA TYR A 57 0.79 -12.64 3.13
C TYR A 57 -0.33 -12.59 2.08
N ASP A 58 -0.40 -13.62 1.24
CA ASP A 58 -1.53 -13.83 0.34
C ASP A 58 -2.76 -14.43 1.08
N GLY A 59 -3.84 -14.68 0.32
CA GLY A 59 -5.02 -15.38 0.84
C GLY A 59 -4.72 -16.76 1.42
N ASN A 60 -3.75 -17.48 0.84
CA ASN A 60 -3.34 -18.84 1.21
C ASN A 60 -2.29 -18.90 2.34
N ASN A 61 -1.97 -17.76 2.97
CA ASN A 61 -0.98 -17.65 4.05
C ASN A 61 0.49 -17.78 3.62
N ASN A 62 0.79 -17.70 2.32
CA ASN A 62 2.16 -17.63 1.83
C ASN A 62 2.70 -16.21 2.02
N LEU A 63 3.95 -16.10 2.47
CA LEU A 63 4.61 -14.80 2.64
C LEU A 63 4.85 -14.16 1.27
N LEU A 64 4.36 -12.94 1.05
CA LEU A 64 4.64 -12.18 -0.18
C LEU A 64 5.87 -11.32 -0.01
N PHE A 65 5.86 -10.45 1.01
CA PHE A 65 6.95 -9.52 1.28
C PHE A 65 6.93 -8.99 2.72
N ASP A 66 8.06 -8.43 3.12
CA ASP A 66 8.24 -7.70 4.37
C ASP A 66 8.32 -6.19 4.09
N ILE A 67 7.59 -5.38 4.87
CA ILE A 67 7.75 -3.92 4.91
C ILE A 67 8.65 -3.58 6.10
N ILE A 68 9.76 -2.90 5.82
CA ILE A 68 10.75 -2.49 6.81
C ILE A 68 10.95 -0.98 6.74
N GLN A 69 10.60 -0.28 7.81
CA GLN A 69 10.98 1.11 8.02
C GLN A 69 12.48 1.20 8.35
N LYS A 70 13.21 2.02 7.61
CA LYS A 70 14.62 2.27 7.91
C LYS A 70 14.70 3.24 9.10
N PRO A 71 15.37 2.86 10.22
CA PRO A 71 15.52 3.73 11.37
C PRO A 71 16.42 4.93 11.05
N PHE A 72 16.38 5.98 11.89
CA PHE A 72 17.33 7.09 11.87
C PHE A 72 17.42 7.89 10.55
N ARG A 73 16.27 8.17 9.91
CA ARG A 73 16.21 9.15 8.81
C ARG A 73 15.30 10.30 9.17
N MET A 74 15.74 11.52 8.81
CA MET A 74 14.90 12.73 8.89
C MET A 74 13.57 12.59 8.15
N ARG A 75 13.50 11.69 7.15
CA ARG A 75 12.30 11.41 6.36
C ARG A 75 11.96 9.92 6.42
N PRO A 76 10.69 9.56 6.69
CA PRO A 76 10.25 8.17 6.66
C PRO A 76 10.64 7.52 5.34
N THR A 77 11.32 6.37 5.42
CA THR A 77 11.67 5.56 4.26
C THR A 77 11.39 4.10 4.56
N PHE A 78 10.68 3.44 3.65
CA PHE A 78 10.32 2.05 3.77
C PHE A 78 11.00 1.24 2.65
N SER A 79 11.41 0.04 3.01
CA SER A 79 12.03 -0.97 2.16
C SER A 79 11.08 -2.15 2.15
N ILE A 80 10.56 -2.48 0.98
CA ILE A 80 9.74 -3.66 0.76
C ILE A 80 10.71 -4.74 0.28
N ARG A 81 10.72 -5.88 0.96
CA ARG A 81 11.63 -6.99 0.66
C ARG A 81 10.86 -8.24 0.29
N GLY A 82 11.28 -8.91 -0.78
CA GLY A 82 10.73 -10.21 -1.17
C GLY A 82 11.08 -11.32 -0.18
N GLN A 83 10.63 -12.53 -0.48
CA GLN A 83 10.94 -13.73 0.32
C GLN A 83 12.47 -14.00 0.41
N ASP A 84 13.19 -13.67 -0.66
CA ASP A 84 14.65 -13.73 -0.76
C ASP A 84 15.38 -12.65 0.08
N LYS A 85 14.62 -11.80 0.79
CA LYS A 85 15.09 -10.61 1.52
C LYS A 85 15.72 -9.54 0.61
N GLY A 86 15.63 -9.69 -0.71
CA GLY A 86 16.01 -8.68 -1.68
C GLY A 86 15.07 -7.48 -1.62
N GLU A 87 15.59 -6.26 -1.73
CA GLU A 87 14.73 -5.06 -1.77
C GLU A 87 14.04 -4.98 -3.14
N ILE A 88 12.73 -5.21 -3.15
CA ILE A 88 11.89 -5.20 -4.36
C ILE A 88 11.35 -3.81 -4.65
N MET A 89 11.07 -3.01 -3.61
CA MET A 89 10.58 -1.66 -3.76
C MET A 89 11.06 -0.77 -2.60
N ARG A 90 11.34 0.49 -2.91
CA ARG A 90 11.68 1.52 -1.93
C ARG A 90 10.69 2.67 -1.99
N VAL A 91 10.05 2.98 -0.86
CA VAL A 91 9.11 4.10 -0.75
C VAL A 91 9.75 5.22 0.07
N LYS A 92 9.87 6.40 -0.54
CA LYS A 92 10.37 7.63 0.09
C LYS A 92 9.28 8.69 0.09
N PHE A 93 9.17 9.42 1.19
CA PHE A 93 8.24 10.54 1.29
C PHE A 93 8.94 11.86 0.96
N GLY A 94 8.16 12.83 0.50
CA GLY A 94 8.65 14.16 0.16
C GLY A 94 9.32 14.88 1.33
N ALA A 95 10.03 15.96 0.98
CA ALA A 95 11.03 16.58 1.83
C ALA A 95 10.51 17.26 3.10
N MET A 96 9.33 17.85 2.96
CA MET A 96 8.66 18.59 4.02
C MET A 96 7.80 17.63 4.83
N SER A 97 7.72 17.81 6.15
CA SER A 97 6.85 17.02 7.04
C SER A 97 5.37 17.04 6.60
N ILE A 98 4.96 18.09 5.89
CA ILE A 98 3.61 18.30 5.33
C ILE A 98 3.45 17.70 3.92
N SER A 99 4.54 17.24 3.28
CA SER A 99 4.49 16.78 1.89
C SER A 99 3.52 15.62 1.72
N ARG A 100 2.50 15.88 0.89
CA ARG A 100 1.45 14.96 0.46
C ARG A 100 1.86 14.12 -0.76
N THR A 101 3.16 13.82 -0.83
CA THR A 101 3.75 13.08 -1.93
C THR A 101 4.62 11.93 -1.42
N ALA A 102 4.46 10.77 -2.05
CA ALA A 102 5.34 9.62 -1.87
C ALA A 102 5.87 9.15 -3.21
N HIS A 103 7.10 8.67 -3.21
CA HIS A 103 7.78 8.15 -4.38
C HIS A 103 8.19 6.70 -4.12
N ALA A 104 7.64 5.78 -4.90
CA ALA A 104 8.09 4.41 -4.93
C ALA A 104 9.08 4.21 -6.08
N LYS A 105 10.14 3.45 -5.85
CA LYS A 105 11.09 3.01 -6.88
C LYS A 105 11.24 1.50 -6.80
N PHE A 106 11.14 0.83 -7.93
CA PHE A 106 11.40 -0.60 -8.07
C PHE A 106 12.00 -0.88 -9.46
N THR A 107 12.42 -2.11 -9.68
CA THR A 107 12.96 -2.58 -10.96
C THR A 107 12.04 -3.68 -11.49
N THR A 108 11.65 -3.60 -12.76
CA THR A 108 10.84 -4.66 -13.41
C THR A 108 11.65 -5.95 -13.55
N ALA A 109 10.98 -7.05 -13.90
CA ALA A 109 11.65 -8.30 -14.24
C ALA A 109 12.65 -8.14 -15.41
N GLU A 110 12.39 -7.21 -16.33
CA GLU A 110 13.24 -6.85 -17.47
C GLU A 110 14.42 -5.93 -17.08
N GLY A 111 14.59 -5.61 -15.80
CA GLY A 111 15.66 -4.75 -15.32
C GLY A 111 15.39 -3.24 -15.47
N GLN A 112 14.21 -2.84 -15.93
CA GLN A 112 13.89 -1.43 -16.14
C GLN A 112 13.52 -0.72 -14.83
N PRO A 113 14.13 0.44 -14.51
CA PRO A 113 13.79 1.19 -13.32
C PRO A 113 12.43 1.88 -13.48
N VAL A 114 11.52 1.62 -12.56
CA VAL A 114 10.19 2.26 -12.52
C VAL A 114 10.09 3.16 -11.30
N LYS A 115 9.55 4.35 -11.52
CA LYS A 115 9.22 5.30 -10.45
C LYS A 115 7.72 5.57 -10.46
N LEU A 116 7.07 5.32 -9.32
CA LEU A 116 5.70 5.73 -9.09
C LEU A 116 5.67 6.92 -8.15
N THR A 117 4.79 7.88 -8.44
CA THR A 117 4.53 9.03 -7.59
C THR A 117 3.08 8.97 -7.14
N MET A 118 2.87 8.89 -5.83
CA MET A 118 1.56 9.05 -5.20
C MET A 118 1.38 10.49 -4.76
N LYS A 119 0.27 11.12 -5.14
CA LYS A 119 -0.13 12.45 -4.71
C LYS A 119 -1.53 12.38 -4.11
N SER A 120 -1.72 12.96 -2.93
CA SER A 120 -3.07 13.14 -2.37
C SER A 120 -3.68 14.44 -2.89
N SER A 121 -4.92 14.38 -3.41
CA SER A 121 -5.54 15.47 -4.17
C SER A 121 -6.43 16.42 -3.35
N LEU A 122 -6.69 16.16 -2.05
CA LEU A 122 -7.62 16.98 -1.26
C LEU A 122 -7.09 17.35 0.14
N VAL A 123 -7.42 18.57 0.61
CA VAL A 123 -7.35 18.98 2.03
C VAL A 123 -8.22 18.04 2.85
N GLY A 124 -7.60 17.11 3.59
CA GLY A 124 -8.28 16.04 4.34
C GLY A 124 -7.89 14.61 3.96
N GLY A 125 -7.15 14.39 2.86
CA GLY A 125 -6.59 13.06 2.52
C GLY A 125 -7.60 12.01 2.08
N MET A 126 -8.75 12.43 1.55
CA MET A 126 -9.86 11.56 1.13
C MET A 126 -9.57 10.77 -0.15
N SER A 127 -8.64 11.23 -0.98
CA SER A 127 -8.26 10.57 -2.22
C SER A 127 -6.78 10.78 -2.54
N ALA A 128 -6.24 9.84 -3.30
CA ALA A 128 -4.89 9.91 -3.83
C ALA A 128 -4.81 9.24 -5.20
N GLU A 129 -3.90 9.74 -6.01
CA GLU A 129 -3.60 9.22 -7.34
C GLU A 129 -2.16 8.74 -7.36
N ILE A 130 -1.93 7.59 -8.00
CA ILE A 130 -0.61 7.04 -8.22
C ILE A 130 -0.36 7.05 -9.73
N VAL A 131 0.73 7.72 -10.13
CA VAL A 131 1.15 7.85 -11.53
C VAL A 131 2.54 7.26 -11.73
N GLN A 132 2.79 6.70 -12.91
CA GLN A 132 4.12 6.29 -13.36
C GLN A 132 4.87 7.47 -13.95
N GLU A 133 6.15 7.59 -13.62
CA GLU A 133 7.08 8.58 -14.16
C GLU A 133 8.03 7.93 -15.18
N PRO A 134 8.42 8.63 -16.26
CA PRO A 134 8.07 10.01 -16.60
C PRO A 134 6.75 10.16 -17.38
N SER A 135 6.12 9.07 -17.80
CA SER A 135 4.96 9.07 -18.71
C SER A 135 3.68 9.71 -18.16
N LYS A 136 3.63 10.03 -16.86
CA LYS A 136 2.44 10.50 -16.13
C LYS A 136 1.22 9.59 -16.29
N ARG A 137 1.42 8.33 -16.68
CA ARG A 137 0.34 7.35 -16.84
C ARG A 137 -0.27 7.04 -15.46
N PRO A 138 -1.59 7.19 -15.26
CA PRO A 138 -2.25 6.75 -14.03
C PRO A 138 -2.12 5.24 -13.91
N VAL A 139 -1.71 4.76 -12.73
CA VAL A 139 -1.59 3.32 -12.45
C VAL A 139 -2.54 2.86 -11.35
N ALA A 140 -2.95 3.76 -10.45
CA ALA A 140 -3.97 3.46 -9.47
C ALA A 140 -4.61 4.74 -8.89
N HIS A 141 -5.85 4.59 -8.41
CA HIS A 141 -6.59 5.62 -7.70
C HIS A 141 -7.06 5.10 -6.34
N ILE A 142 -6.97 5.94 -5.33
CA ILE A 142 -7.38 5.63 -3.97
C ILE A 142 -8.55 6.54 -3.61
N LYS A 143 -9.65 5.93 -3.16
CA LYS A 143 -10.84 6.64 -2.70
C LYS A 143 -11.20 6.15 -1.30
N ARG A 144 -11.06 7.01 -0.30
CA ARG A 144 -11.49 6.74 1.07
C ARG A 144 -12.96 7.12 1.22
N LYS A 145 -13.75 6.26 1.84
CA LYS A 145 -15.14 6.59 2.16
C LYS A 145 -15.16 7.33 3.50
N MET A 146 -15.55 8.60 3.48
CA MET A 146 -15.96 9.30 4.70
C MET A 146 -17.36 8.82 5.04
N ILE A 147 -17.52 8.17 6.20
CA ILE A 147 -18.85 8.11 6.80
C ILE A 147 -19.04 9.48 7.44
N GLY A 148 -19.73 10.36 6.72
CA GLY A 148 -20.21 11.61 7.27
C GLY A 148 -21.12 11.34 8.47
N SER A 149 -20.85 12.07 9.54
CA SER A 149 -21.72 12.43 10.65
C SER A 149 -23.20 12.09 10.46
N GLY A 150 -23.71 11.09 11.19
CA GLY A 150 -25.14 10.84 11.30
C GLY A 150 -25.52 9.37 11.36
N LYS A 151 -25.83 8.89 12.57
CA LYS A 151 -26.55 7.62 12.85
C LYS A 151 -25.82 6.32 12.49
N THR A 152 -24.76 5.97 13.22
CA THR A 152 -24.49 4.57 13.61
C THR A 152 -23.59 4.58 14.85
N LEU A 153 -24.21 4.70 16.03
CA LEU A 153 -23.56 4.53 17.34
C LEU A 153 -23.16 3.06 17.64
N LEU A 154 -23.00 2.24 16.59
CA LEU A 154 -22.71 0.80 16.67
C LEU A 154 -21.42 0.39 15.93
N ARG A 155 -20.62 1.36 15.45
CA ARG A 155 -19.32 1.08 14.79
C ARG A 155 -18.11 1.69 15.49
N THR A 156 -18.30 2.31 16.65
CA THR A 156 -17.24 2.91 17.48
C THR A 156 -16.62 1.98 18.51
N ALA A 157 -16.92 0.67 18.47
CA ALA A 157 -16.15 -0.35 19.21
C ALA A 157 -15.11 -1.10 18.33
N LEU A 158 -15.13 -0.91 16.99
CA LEU A 158 -14.38 -1.71 16.01
C LEU A 158 -13.75 -0.87 14.87
N GLY A 159 -13.37 0.39 15.10
CA GLY A 159 -12.81 1.36 14.13
C GLY A 159 -12.17 0.82 12.84
N GLN A 160 -12.98 0.59 11.80
CA GLN A 160 -12.56 0.12 10.49
C GLN A 160 -12.49 1.30 9.51
N ASP A 161 -11.31 1.86 9.30
CA ASP A 161 -11.07 2.75 8.17
C ASP A 161 -11.06 1.90 6.89
N THR A 162 -12.18 1.94 6.14
CA THR A 162 -12.31 1.20 4.88
C THR A 162 -12.08 2.13 3.69
N TYR A 163 -11.18 1.77 2.79
CA TYR A 163 -10.98 2.49 1.54
C TYR A 163 -10.82 1.56 0.34
N HIS A 164 -11.12 2.11 -0.83
CA HIS A 164 -11.00 1.41 -2.11
C HIS A 164 -9.75 1.85 -2.85
N VAL A 165 -9.00 0.88 -3.37
CA VAL A 165 -7.87 1.09 -4.27
C VAL A 165 -8.20 0.48 -5.61
N THR A 166 -8.27 1.32 -6.63
CA THR A 166 -8.54 0.94 -8.00
C THR A 166 -7.22 0.86 -8.75
N VAL A 167 -6.79 -0.33 -9.15
CA VAL A 167 -5.52 -0.60 -9.85
C VAL A 167 -5.78 -0.82 -11.34
N GLN A 168 -4.99 -0.18 -12.20
CA GLN A 168 -5.11 -0.32 -13.65
C GLN A 168 -4.62 -1.69 -14.14
N PRO A 169 -5.15 -2.21 -15.26
CA PRO A 169 -4.69 -3.48 -15.84
C PRO A 169 -3.18 -3.48 -16.14
N GLY A 170 -2.53 -4.61 -15.89
CA GLY A 170 -1.08 -4.78 -16.10
C GLY A 170 -0.19 -4.12 -15.04
N VAL A 171 -0.77 -3.53 -13.99
CA VAL A 171 -0.03 -3.01 -12.84
C VAL A 171 -0.04 -4.02 -11.71
N ASP A 172 1.11 -4.24 -11.07
CA ASP A 172 1.20 -5.10 -9.89
C ASP A 172 0.44 -4.49 -8.70
N ALA A 173 -0.72 -5.06 -8.39
CA ALA A 173 -1.57 -4.61 -7.30
C ALA A 173 -0.93 -4.79 -5.91
N ALA A 174 -0.03 -5.76 -5.73
CA ALA A 174 0.65 -5.98 -4.46
C ALA A 174 1.66 -4.86 -4.15
N LEU A 175 2.37 -4.36 -5.17
CA LEU A 175 3.24 -3.18 -5.05
C LEU A 175 2.44 -1.92 -4.74
N ILE A 176 1.28 -1.73 -5.40
CA ILE A 176 0.38 -0.60 -5.11
C ILE A 176 -0.12 -0.65 -3.66
N VAL A 177 -0.57 -1.82 -3.21
CA VAL A 177 -0.98 -2.05 -1.82
C VAL A 177 0.15 -1.75 -0.84
N ALA A 178 1.36 -2.24 -1.11
CA ALA A 178 2.51 -1.97 -0.26
C ALA A 178 2.80 -0.47 -0.12
N MET A 179 2.65 0.29 -1.21
CA MET A 179 2.79 1.74 -1.19
C MET A 179 1.69 2.41 -0.35
N CYS A 180 0.45 1.92 -0.42
CA CYS A 180 -0.67 2.40 0.40
C CYS A 180 -0.41 2.14 1.89
N ILE A 181 0.06 0.96 2.26
CA ILE A 181 0.37 0.64 3.66
C ILE A 181 1.50 1.53 4.20
N CYS A 182 2.53 1.80 3.40
CA CYS A 182 3.59 2.73 3.78
C CYS A 182 3.03 4.14 4.05
N TRP A 183 2.05 4.57 3.25
CA TRP A 183 1.38 5.86 3.40
C TRP A 183 0.59 5.93 4.72
N ASP A 184 -0.24 4.93 4.99
CA ASP A 184 -1.03 4.84 6.23
C ASP A 184 -0.14 4.81 7.47
N THR A 185 0.95 4.03 7.41
CA THR A 185 1.93 3.95 8.49
C THR A 185 2.55 5.32 8.79
N LYS A 186 2.90 6.11 7.76
CA LYS A 186 3.40 7.48 7.96
C LYS A 186 2.33 8.37 8.59
N LYS A 187 1.09 8.32 8.10
CA LYS A 187 -0.02 9.15 8.60
C LYS A 187 -0.27 8.88 10.08
N GLU A 188 -0.29 7.60 10.47
CA GLU A 188 -0.44 7.22 11.88
C GLU A 188 0.73 7.74 12.75
N GLN A 189 1.98 7.64 12.26
CA GLN A 189 3.14 8.17 12.99
C GLN A 189 3.09 9.69 13.18
N GLN A 190 2.47 10.43 12.26
CA GLN A 190 2.27 11.87 12.37
C GLN A 190 1.19 12.25 13.37
N GLN A 191 0.12 11.46 13.49
CA GLN A 191 -0.96 11.70 14.46
C GLN A 191 -0.56 11.41 15.91
N ARG A 192 0.48 10.59 16.12
CA ARG A 192 1.01 10.25 17.46
C ARG A 192 2.04 11.24 17.99
N ARG A 193 2.40 12.26 17.21
CA ARG A 193 3.35 13.31 17.57
C ARG A 193 2.60 14.60 17.83
#